data_AF-A0A2M7RTN3-F1
#
_entry.id   AF-A0A2M7RTN3-F1
#
_cell.length_a   1.000
_cell.length_b   1.000
_cell.length_c   1.000
_cell.angle_alpha   90.00
_cell.angle_beta   90.00
_cell.angle_gamma   90.00
#
_symmetry.space_group_name_H-M   'P 1'
#
loop_
_entity.id
_entity.type
_entity.pdbx_description
1 polymer ?
#
loop_
_entity_poly.entity_id
_entity_poly.type
_entity_poly.pdbx_seq_one_letter_code
_entity_poly.pdbx_strand_id
1 'polypeptide(L)'
;MDDKYTKTEAIEQKNYKCSNCNIELNKEAQFCPSCGFPEKGTDLEKSKFHAHAVLNKNKYFDADKKVKEARNTLYILAGIIFVFSLYETVYKTEDATLFTINFIISFSFMILGYWSIKKPLAALLSALFLYITLIVSNGIFDPTTLYNGLVAKIFIISYLGRGVYSANAYQKELHKNENTQ
;
A
#
# COMPACT_ATOMS: atom_id res chain seq x y z
N MET A 1 -19.69 58.54 -44.49
CA MET A 1 -18.22 58.45 -44.52
C MET A 1 -17.69 58.15 -43.13
N ASP A 2 -17.75 56.95 -42.55
CA ASP A 2 -18.45 55.69 -42.83
C ASP A 2 -18.33 54.85 -41.56
N ASP A 3 -19.36 54.04 -41.35
CA ASP A 3 -19.48 52.98 -40.38
C ASP A 3 -18.22 52.14 -40.18
N LYS A 4 -17.87 51.86 -38.92
CA LYS A 4 -17.41 50.52 -38.54
C LYS A 4 -17.66 50.23 -37.06
N TYR A 5 -18.77 49.55 -36.87
CA TYR A 5 -19.19 48.78 -35.73
C TYR A 5 -18.06 47.94 -35.11
N THR A 6 -17.75 48.18 -33.83
CA THR A 6 -17.21 47.15 -32.92
C THR A 6 -18.27 46.89 -31.86
N LYS A 7 -19.31 46.14 -32.23
CA LYS A 7 -20.18 45.47 -31.26
C LYS A 7 -19.38 44.29 -30.70
N THR A 8 -18.70 44.52 -29.58
CA THR A 8 -18.23 43.42 -28.73
C THR A 8 -19.48 42.83 -28.09
N GLU A 9 -19.96 41.73 -28.65
CA GLU A 9 -21.03 40.92 -28.10
C GLU A 9 -20.61 40.47 -26.70
N ALA A 10 -21.19 41.11 -25.68
CA ALA A 10 -21.15 40.63 -24.31
C ALA A 10 -21.96 39.33 -24.27
N ILE A 11 -21.27 38.20 -24.40
CA ILE A 11 -21.87 36.88 -24.18
C ILE A 11 -22.24 36.83 -22.70
N GLU A 12 -23.53 36.94 -22.41
CA GLU A 12 -24.11 36.78 -21.08
C GLU A 12 -23.87 35.33 -20.63
N GLN A 13 -22.74 35.09 -19.96
CA GLN A 13 -22.36 33.79 -19.40
C GLN A 13 -23.30 33.46 -18.25
N LYS A 14 -24.43 32.81 -18.58
CA LYS A 14 -25.38 32.33 -17.60
C LYS A 14 -24.77 31.14 -16.85
N ASN A 15 -24.10 31.43 -15.74
CA ASN A 15 -23.46 30.45 -14.87
C ASN A 15 -24.50 29.50 -14.25
N TYR A 16 -24.15 28.20 -14.18
CA TYR A 16 -24.91 27.18 -13.44
C TYR A 16 -23.96 26.42 -12.50
N LYS A 17 -24.48 25.70 -11.51
CA LYS A 17 -23.65 24.97 -10.54
C LYS A 17 -23.43 23.53 -10.97
N CYS A 18 -22.21 23.02 -10.75
CA CYS A 18 -21.87 21.61 -10.93
C CYS A 18 -22.72 20.71 -10.03
N SER A 19 -23.25 19.63 -10.59
CA SER A 19 -24.11 18.66 -9.91
C SER A 19 -23.36 17.83 -8.85
N ASN A 20 -22.03 17.79 -8.90
CA ASN A 20 -21.19 16.99 -8.00
C ASN A 20 -20.42 17.83 -6.96
N CYS A 21 -19.73 18.91 -7.36
CA CYS A 21 -18.92 19.74 -6.46
C CYS A 21 -19.46 21.15 -6.21
N ASN A 22 -20.59 21.50 -6.82
CA ASN A 22 -21.31 22.78 -6.61
C ASN A 22 -20.55 24.06 -7.03
N ILE A 23 -19.44 23.94 -7.76
CA ILE A 23 -18.71 25.09 -8.34
C ILE A 23 -19.49 25.71 -9.50
N GLU A 24 -19.30 27.00 -9.74
CA GLU A 24 -19.88 27.68 -10.91
C GLU A 24 -19.22 27.23 -12.21
N LEU A 25 -20.05 26.92 -13.20
CA LEU A 25 -19.67 26.43 -14.51
C LEU A 25 -20.28 27.31 -15.59
N ASN A 26 -19.51 27.49 -16.67
CA ASN A 26 -20.03 28.00 -17.93
C ASN A 26 -20.92 26.91 -18.57
N LYS A 27 -22.08 27.31 -19.11
CA LYS A 27 -23.03 26.47 -19.86
C LYS A 27 -22.43 25.61 -20.96
N GLU A 28 -21.27 25.98 -21.51
CA GLU A 28 -20.63 25.20 -22.56
C GLU A 28 -19.80 24.01 -22.04
N ALA A 29 -19.38 24.03 -20.77
CA ALA A 29 -18.51 23.02 -20.19
C ALA A 29 -19.12 21.61 -20.27
N GLN A 30 -18.43 20.68 -20.94
CA GLN A 30 -18.79 19.26 -20.96
C GLN A 30 -18.36 18.53 -19.68
N PHE A 31 -17.22 18.95 -19.11
CA PHE A 31 -16.67 18.44 -17.86
C PHE A 31 -16.46 19.59 -16.87
N CYS A 32 -16.63 19.33 -15.58
CA CYS A 32 -16.29 20.27 -14.54
C CYS A 32 -14.75 20.43 -14.45
N PRO A 33 -14.18 21.65 -14.55
CA PRO A 33 -12.74 21.86 -14.45
C PRO A 33 -12.20 21.64 -13.02
N SER A 34 -13.06 21.68 -12.00
CA SER A 34 -12.64 21.50 -10.61
C SER A 34 -12.65 20.03 -10.17
N CYS A 35 -13.69 19.27 -10.51
CA CYS A 35 -13.84 17.88 -10.06
C CYS A 35 -13.80 16.84 -11.18
N GLY A 36 -13.76 17.25 -12.45
CA GLY A 36 -13.77 16.34 -13.60
C GLY A 36 -15.11 15.68 -13.91
N PHE A 37 -16.20 16.05 -13.21
CA PHE A 37 -17.51 15.43 -13.41
C PHE A 37 -18.09 15.76 -14.80
N PRO A 38 -18.59 14.77 -15.56
CA PRO A 38 -19.16 14.99 -16.90
C PRO A 38 -20.62 15.48 -16.83
N GLU A 39 -20.84 16.80 -16.82
CA GLU A 39 -22.18 17.40 -16.73
C GLU A 39 -23.05 17.09 -17.95
N LYS A 40 -22.47 17.21 -19.15
CA LYS A 40 -23.14 16.92 -20.44
C LYS A 40 -22.87 15.51 -20.96
N GLY A 41 -22.17 14.69 -20.18
CA GLY A 41 -21.91 13.30 -20.55
C GLY A 41 -23.17 12.44 -20.50
N THR A 42 -23.09 11.30 -21.15
CA THR A 42 -24.10 10.24 -21.10
C THR A 42 -24.26 9.68 -19.68
N ASP A 43 -25.38 9.00 -19.39
CA ASP A 43 -25.57 8.31 -18.12
C ASP A 43 -24.46 7.27 -17.85
N LEU A 44 -23.89 6.70 -18.91
CA LEU A 44 -22.74 5.80 -18.83
C LEU A 44 -21.46 6.53 -18.36
N GLU A 45 -21.23 7.77 -18.80
CA GLU A 45 -20.06 8.55 -18.38
C GLU A 45 -20.20 9.04 -16.94
N LYS A 46 -21.40 9.48 -16.54
CA LYS A 46 -21.70 9.87 -15.16
C LYS A 46 -21.56 8.69 -14.20
N SER A 47 -22.10 7.53 -14.57
CA SER A 47 -21.97 6.30 -13.77
C SER A 47 -20.52 5.81 -13.70
N LYS A 48 -19.75 5.87 -14.80
CA LYS A 48 -18.30 5.60 -14.77
C LYS A 48 -17.57 6.51 -13.80
N PHE A 49 -17.85 7.80 -13.79
CA PHE A 49 -17.20 8.74 -12.86
C PHE A 49 -17.43 8.34 -11.40
N HIS A 50 -18.70 8.08 -11.02
CA HIS A 50 -19.01 7.63 -9.66
C HIS A 50 -18.43 6.25 -9.34
N ALA A 51 -18.42 5.32 -10.30
CA ALA A 51 -17.79 4.02 -10.14
C ALA A 51 -16.28 4.15 -9.91
N HIS A 52 -15.59 5.01 -10.67
CA HIS A 52 -14.16 5.28 -10.49
C HIS A 52 -13.86 5.88 -9.12
N ALA A 53 -14.69 6.80 -8.62
CA ALA A 53 -14.53 7.37 -7.28
C ALA A 53 -14.61 6.30 -6.18
N VAL A 54 -15.58 5.38 -6.27
CA VAL A 54 -15.73 4.27 -5.31
C VAL A 54 -14.59 3.25 -5.45
N LEU A 55 -14.22 2.88 -6.68
CA LEU A 55 -13.13 1.94 -6.94
C LEU A 55 -11.79 2.48 -6.45
N ASN A 56 -11.49 3.78 -6.64
CA ASN A 56 -10.27 4.37 -6.10
C ASN A 56 -10.26 4.32 -4.57
N LYS A 57 -11.38 4.64 -3.90
CA LYS A 57 -11.49 4.53 -2.44
C LYS A 57 -11.22 3.10 -1.95
N ASN A 58 -11.74 2.10 -2.65
CA ASN A 58 -11.50 0.68 -2.33
C ASN A 58 -10.04 0.26 -2.56
N LYS A 59 -9.40 0.70 -3.64
CA LYS A 59 -7.97 0.42 -3.90
C LYS A 59 -7.07 0.91 -2.75
N TYR A 60 -7.36 2.10 -2.20
CA TYR A 60 -6.62 2.65 -1.06
C TYR A 60 -6.80 1.80 0.21
N PHE A 61 -8.04 1.41 0.49
CA PHE A 61 -8.37 0.58 1.64
C PHE A 61 -7.75 -0.83 1.53
N ASP A 62 -7.81 -1.44 0.35
CA ASP A 62 -7.26 -2.78 0.08
C ASP A 62 -5.73 -2.81 0.20
N ALA A 63 -5.05 -1.74 -0.25
CA ALA A 63 -3.61 -1.63 -0.11
C ALA A 63 -3.19 -1.52 1.37
N ASP A 64 -3.86 -0.67 2.15
CA ASP A 64 -3.58 -0.51 3.59
C ASP A 64 -3.86 -1.81 4.37
N LYS A 65 -4.95 -2.52 4.04
CA LYS A 65 -5.27 -3.81 4.64
C LYS A 65 -4.17 -4.85 4.40
N LYS A 66 -3.69 -5.00 3.17
CA LYS A 66 -2.62 -5.96 2.84
C LYS A 66 -1.29 -5.60 3.51
N VAL A 67 -0.98 -4.31 3.63
CA VAL A 67 0.19 -3.83 4.37
C VAL A 67 0.08 -4.14 5.86
N LYS A 68 -1.11 -3.97 6.46
CA LYS A 68 -1.39 -4.33 7.85
C LYS A 68 -1.26 -5.84 8.08
N GLU A 69 -1.77 -6.66 7.17
CA GLU A 69 -1.62 -8.13 7.25
C GLU A 69 -0.14 -8.56 7.19
N ALA A 70 0.64 -7.98 6.28
CA ALA A 70 2.07 -8.25 6.17
C ALA A 70 2.84 -7.78 7.42
N ARG A 71 2.45 -6.64 8.00
CA ARG A 71 2.99 -6.15 9.29
C ARG A 71 2.65 -7.08 10.45
N ASN A 72 1.41 -7.57 10.50
CA ASN A 72 1.01 -8.51 11.55
C ASN A 72 1.83 -9.80 11.47
N THR A 73 2.18 -10.24 10.26
CA THR A 73 3.08 -11.37 10.03
C THR A 73 4.47 -11.12 10.64
N LEU A 74 5.01 -9.89 10.59
CA LEU A 74 6.28 -9.55 11.25
C LEU A 74 6.22 -9.71 12.77
N TYR A 75 5.13 -9.27 13.39
CA TYR A 75 4.95 -9.42 14.83
C TYR A 75 4.72 -10.87 15.24
N ILE A 76 3.97 -11.64 14.43
CA ILE A 76 3.79 -13.08 14.62
C ILE A 76 5.15 -13.79 14.53
N LEU A 77 5.97 -13.45 13.55
CA LEU A 77 7.34 -13.98 13.42
C LEU A 77 8.21 -13.65 14.63
N ALA A 78 8.21 -12.38 15.07
CA ALA A 78 8.96 -11.97 16.25
C ALA A 78 8.53 -12.76 17.49
N GLY A 79 7.22 -12.94 17.67
CA GLY A 79 6.65 -13.73 18.77
C GLY A 79 7.02 -15.21 18.69
N ILE A 80 6.89 -15.85 17.53
CA ILE A 80 7.24 -17.27 17.35
C ILE A 80 8.73 -17.48 17.63
N ILE A 81 9.61 -16.67 17.03
CA ILE A 81 11.06 -16.79 17.23
C ILE A 81 11.42 -16.59 18.70
N PHE A 82 10.78 -15.63 19.37
CA PHE A 82 11.02 -15.35 20.78
C PHE A 82 10.58 -16.52 21.69
N VAL A 83 9.38 -17.05 21.49
CA VAL A 83 8.87 -18.20 22.27
C VAL A 83 9.71 -19.44 22.02
N PHE A 84 10.14 -19.69 20.78
CA PHE A 84 11.01 -20.81 20.45
C PHE A 84 12.39 -20.67 21.10
N SER A 85 12.97 -19.47 21.08
CA SER A 85 14.22 -19.15 21.75
C SER A 85 14.15 -19.35 23.26
N LEU A 86 13.06 -18.91 23.89
CA LEU A 86 12.79 -19.16 25.32
C LEU A 86 12.66 -20.65 25.62
N TYR A 87 11.91 -21.39 24.79
CA TYR A 87 11.75 -22.83 24.94
C TYR A 87 13.10 -23.55 24.85
N GLU A 88 13.89 -23.30 23.82
CA GLU A 88 15.22 -23.93 23.70
C GLU A 88 16.12 -23.61 24.88
N THR A 89 16.10 -22.38 25.39
CA THR A 89 16.94 -21.98 26.54
C THR A 89 16.54 -22.69 27.84
N VAL A 90 15.25 -22.86 28.09
CA VAL A 90 14.75 -23.53 29.31
C VAL A 90 15.03 -25.04 29.28
N TYR A 91 14.96 -25.68 28.11
CA TYR A 91 15.04 -27.14 27.99
C TYR A 91 16.40 -27.70 27.55
N LYS A 92 17.22 -26.93 26.82
CA LYS A 92 18.48 -27.43 26.24
C LYS A 92 19.77 -26.87 26.85
N THR A 93 19.70 -25.92 27.79
CA THR A 93 20.77 -25.39 28.69
C THR A 93 22.18 -25.07 28.16
N GLU A 94 22.57 -25.41 26.92
CA GLU A 94 23.99 -25.44 26.54
C GLU A 94 24.46 -24.22 25.71
N ASP A 95 23.57 -23.48 25.04
CA ASP A 95 23.98 -22.42 24.10
C ASP A 95 23.32 -21.05 24.33
N ALA A 96 23.84 -20.29 25.30
CA ALA A 96 23.45 -18.88 25.52
C ALA A 96 23.69 -17.99 24.28
N THR A 97 24.62 -18.37 23.40
CA THR A 97 24.92 -17.69 22.14
C THR A 97 23.74 -17.73 21.18
N LEU A 98 23.07 -18.88 21.03
CA LEU A 98 21.91 -19.05 20.15
C LEU A 98 20.71 -18.24 20.64
N PHE A 99 20.49 -18.22 21.96
CA PHE A 99 19.45 -17.38 22.57
C PHE A 99 19.65 -15.90 22.23
N THR A 100 20.89 -15.41 22.38
CA THR A 100 21.23 -14.01 22.13
C THR A 100 21.01 -13.63 20.67
N ILE A 101 21.42 -14.47 19.72
CA ILE A 101 21.23 -14.24 18.28
C ILE A 101 19.73 -14.21 17.93
N ASN A 102 18.96 -15.20 18.38
CA ASN A 102 17.52 -15.26 18.12
C ASN A 102 16.75 -14.09 18.78
N PHE A 103 17.21 -13.64 19.95
CA PHE A 103 16.65 -12.46 20.61
C PHE A 103 16.86 -11.19 19.78
N ILE A 104 18.07 -10.98 19.24
CA ILE A 104 18.39 -9.85 18.36
C ILE A 104 17.52 -9.90 17.09
N ILE A 105 17.34 -11.08 16.51
CA ILE A 105 16.51 -11.27 15.32
C ILE A 105 15.04 -10.95 15.61
N SER A 106 14.49 -11.42 16.72
CA SER A 106 13.12 -11.11 17.14
C SER A 106 12.92 -9.61 17.33
N PHE A 107 13.86 -8.94 18.01
CA PHE A 107 13.85 -7.49 18.16
C PHE A 107 13.93 -6.76 16.83
N SER A 108 14.75 -7.26 15.89
CA SER A 108 14.84 -6.70 14.54
C SER A 108 13.50 -6.77 13.83
N PHE A 109 12.81 -7.91 13.83
CA PHE A 109 11.48 -8.03 13.23
C PHE A 109 10.45 -7.10 13.89
N MET A 110 10.50 -6.92 15.21
CA MET A 110 9.64 -5.99 15.94
C MET A 110 9.89 -4.53 15.56
N ILE A 111 11.16 -4.11 15.45
CA ILE A 111 11.56 -2.78 14.99
C ILE A 111 11.09 -2.56 13.54
N LEU A 112 11.30 -3.52 12.65
CA LEU A 112 10.83 -3.44 11.26
C LEU A 112 9.29 -3.37 11.19
N GLY A 113 8.59 -4.12 12.05
CA GLY A 113 7.14 -4.06 12.20
C GLY A 113 6.64 -2.67 12.58
N TYR A 114 7.27 -2.05 13.57
CA TYR A 114 6.95 -0.68 13.99
C TYR A 114 7.28 0.34 12.88
N TRP A 115 8.45 0.19 12.24
CA TRP A 115 8.90 1.10 11.19
C TRP A 115 8.04 1.02 9.91
N SER A 116 7.40 -0.12 9.67
CA SER A 116 6.48 -0.32 8.55
C SER A 116 5.24 0.58 8.58
N ILE A 117 4.94 1.24 9.70
CA ILE A 117 3.86 2.24 9.79
C ILE A 117 4.18 3.46 8.91
N LYS A 118 5.45 3.89 8.88
CA LYS A 118 5.88 5.08 8.13
C LYS A 118 6.31 4.73 6.71
N LYS A 119 7.05 3.63 6.53
CA LYS A 119 7.60 3.20 5.24
C LYS A 119 7.39 1.69 5.06
N PRO A 120 6.17 1.25 4.70
CA PRO A 120 5.85 -0.17 4.61
C PRO A 120 6.68 -0.89 3.55
N LEU A 121 6.93 -0.23 2.41
CA LEU A 121 7.66 -0.83 1.30
C LEU A 121 9.09 -1.23 1.68
N ALA A 122 9.85 -0.29 2.26
CA ALA A 122 11.22 -0.53 2.70
C ALA A 122 11.28 -1.55 3.84
N ALA A 123 10.41 -1.42 4.84
CA ALA A 123 10.38 -2.33 5.98
C ALA A 123 10.02 -3.77 5.58
N LEU A 124 9.01 -3.97 4.74
CA LEU A 124 8.60 -5.30 4.30
C LEU A 124 9.66 -5.95 3.39
N LEU A 125 10.34 -5.17 2.54
CA LEU A 125 11.42 -5.67 1.70
C LEU A 125 12.64 -6.07 2.54
N SER A 126 13.05 -5.23 3.51
CA SER A 126 14.14 -5.54 4.43
C SER A 126 13.82 -6.77 5.29
N ALA A 127 12.58 -6.90 5.77
CA ALA A 127 12.17 -8.05 6.55
C ALA A 127 12.17 -9.34 5.73
N LEU A 128 11.74 -9.28 4.47
CA LEU A 128 11.80 -10.41 3.56
C LEU A 128 13.25 -10.87 3.36
N PHE A 129 14.16 -9.92 3.17
CA PHE A 129 15.59 -10.22 3.02
C PHE A 129 16.16 -10.87 4.28
N LEU A 130 15.86 -10.31 5.46
CA LEU A 130 16.29 -10.83 6.75
C LEU A 130 15.75 -12.24 7.01
N TYR A 131 14.50 -12.51 6.61
CA TYR A 131 13.89 -13.83 6.72
C TYR A 131 14.53 -14.87 5.81
N ILE A 132 14.87 -14.49 4.57
CA ILE A 132 15.58 -15.39 3.64
C ILE A 132 16.96 -15.72 4.20
N THR A 133 17.72 -14.73 4.67
CA THR A 133 19.01 -14.95 5.34
C THR A 133 18.87 -15.91 6.52
N LEU A 134 17.84 -15.76 7.33
CA LEU A 134 17.57 -16.64 8.46
C LEU A 134 17.31 -18.09 8.01
N ILE A 135 16.53 -18.30 6.95
CA ILE A 135 16.28 -19.65 6.41
C ILE A 135 17.58 -20.28 5.92
N VAL A 136 18.39 -19.52 5.18
CA VAL A 136 19.67 -20.01 4.65
C VAL A 136 20.63 -20.37 5.78
N SER A 137 20.78 -19.51 6.78
CA SER A 137 21.63 -19.78 7.94
C SER A 137 21.21 -21.06 8.68
N ASN A 138 19.91 -21.21 9.00
CA ASN A 138 19.42 -22.40 9.68
C ASN A 138 19.59 -23.68 8.83
N GLY A 139 19.44 -23.57 7.51
CA GLY A 139 19.64 -24.71 6.60
C GLY A 139 21.08 -25.22 6.55
N ILE A 140 22.07 -24.38 6.87
CA ILE A 140 23.48 -24.79 6.99
C ILE A 140 23.72 -25.58 8.28
N PHE A 141 23.09 -25.16 9.39
CA PHE A 141 23.23 -25.84 10.68
C PHE A 141 22.49 -27.18 10.71
N ASP A 142 21.26 -27.23 10.20
CA ASP A 142 20.49 -28.46 10.12
C ASP A 142 19.59 -28.48 8.87
N PRO A 143 19.90 -29.31 7.86
CA PRO A 143 19.12 -29.36 6.63
C PRO A 143 17.71 -29.93 6.83
N THR A 144 17.42 -30.61 7.94
CA THR A 144 16.06 -31.10 8.23
C THR A 144 15.09 -29.95 8.55
N THR A 145 15.61 -28.81 9.02
CA THR A 145 14.82 -27.60 9.24
C THR A 145 14.34 -26.95 7.94
N LEU A 146 14.94 -27.26 6.78
CA LEU A 146 14.45 -26.81 5.47
C LEU A 146 13.12 -27.46 5.12
N TYR A 147 12.98 -28.75 5.43
CA TYR A 147 11.77 -29.54 5.16
C TYR A 147 10.69 -29.31 6.23
N ASN A 148 11.09 -29.19 7.49
CA ASN A 148 10.17 -28.88 8.58
C ASN A 148 9.67 -27.43 8.50
N GLY A 149 8.35 -27.25 8.54
CA GLY A 149 7.74 -25.91 8.48
C GLY A 149 7.81 -25.23 7.10
N LEU A 150 8.10 -25.98 6.02
CA LEU A 150 8.13 -25.45 4.64
C LEU A 150 6.84 -24.72 4.26
N VAL A 151 5.68 -25.25 4.67
CA VAL A 151 4.37 -24.62 4.45
C VAL A 151 4.28 -23.25 5.12
N ALA A 152 4.75 -23.12 6.36
CA ALA A 152 4.75 -21.84 7.07
C ALA A 152 5.67 -20.83 6.36
N LYS A 153 6.86 -21.25 5.92
CA LYS A 153 7.81 -20.41 5.17
C LYS A 153 7.19 -19.88 3.87
N ILE A 154 6.54 -20.74 3.09
CA ILE A 154 5.85 -20.35 1.85
C ILE A 154 4.71 -19.36 2.16
N PHE A 155 3.93 -19.61 3.21
CA PHE A 155 2.88 -18.69 3.66
C PHE A 155 3.45 -17.31 4.02
N ILE A 156 4.50 -17.28 4.82
CA ILE A 156 5.17 -16.05 5.27
C ILE A 156 5.69 -15.25 4.07
N ILE A 157 6.41 -15.89 3.14
CA ILE A 157 6.92 -15.26 1.92
C ILE A 157 5.76 -14.74 1.06
N SER A 158 4.67 -15.49 0.95
CA SER A 158 3.49 -15.08 0.18
C SER A 158 2.81 -13.84 0.78
N TYR A 159 2.67 -13.79 2.11
CA TYR A 159 2.08 -12.65 2.82
C TYR A 159 2.97 -11.41 2.72
N LEU A 160 4.28 -11.56 2.93
CA LEU A 160 5.26 -10.49 2.77
C LEU A 160 5.30 -9.97 1.34
N GLY A 161 5.37 -10.87 0.35
CA GLY A 161 5.39 -10.53 -1.07
C GLY A 161 4.13 -9.80 -1.52
N ARG A 162 2.95 -10.24 -1.08
CA ARG A 162 1.68 -9.53 -1.34
C ARG A 162 1.66 -8.15 -0.69
N GLY A 163 2.19 -8.01 0.52
CA GLY A 163 2.34 -6.73 1.21
C GLY A 163 3.24 -5.76 0.46
N VAL A 164 4.43 -6.22 0.03
CA VAL A 164 5.38 -5.43 -0.76
C VAL A 164 4.78 -5.00 -2.10
N TYR A 165 4.17 -5.92 -2.83
CA TYR A 165 3.55 -5.63 -4.12
C TYR A 165 2.43 -4.59 -3.99
N SER A 166 1.59 -4.72 -2.97
CA SER A 166 0.47 -3.78 -2.73
C SER A 166 0.96 -2.40 -2.32
N ALA A 167 1.99 -2.32 -1.49
CA ALA A 167 2.62 -1.06 -1.11
C ALA A 167 3.29 -0.37 -2.31
N ASN A 168 3.92 -1.13 -3.22
CA ASN A 168 4.54 -0.60 -4.42
C ASN A 168 3.52 -0.11 -5.46
N ALA A 169 2.47 -0.90 -5.71
CA ALA A 169 1.37 -0.49 -6.59
C ALA A 169 0.73 0.81 -6.09
N TYR A 170 0.55 0.94 -4.77
CA TYR A 170 0.03 2.17 -4.16
C TYR A 170 0.93 3.38 -4.36
N GLN A 171 2.25 3.27 -4.09
CA GLN A 171 3.17 4.38 -4.32
C GLN A 171 3.23 4.81 -5.78
N LYS A 172 3.19 3.85 -6.71
CA LYS A 172 3.22 4.14 -8.15
C LYS A 172 1.98 4.89 -8.64
N GLU A 173 0.79 4.57 -8.11
CA GLU A 173 -0.46 5.27 -8.44
C GLU A 173 -0.51 6.68 -7.83
N LEU A 174 0.04 6.89 -6.63
CA LEU A 174 0.16 8.24 -6.05
C LEU A 174 1.04 9.16 -6.90
N HIS A 175 2.25 8.71 -7.25
CA HIS A 175 3.17 9.50 -8.08
C HIS A 175 2.64 9.74 -9.49
N LYS A 176 1.85 8.82 -10.05
CA LYS A 176 1.19 9.03 -11.34
C LYS A 176 0.18 10.17 -11.26
N ASN A 177 -0.62 10.24 -10.20
CA ASN A 177 -1.62 11.29 -10.04
C ASN A 177 -1.00 12.67 -9.76
N GLU A 178 0.15 12.75 -9.07
CA GLU A 178 0.91 14.02 -8.92
C GLU A 178 1.46 14.54 -10.25
N ASN A 179 1.89 13.65 -11.15
CA ASN A 179 2.47 14.04 -12.45
C ASN A 179 1.42 14.31 -13.54
N THR A 180 0.13 14.19 -13.22
CA THR A 180 -0.99 14.45 -14.15
C THR A 180 -1.83 15.67 -13.73
N GLN A 181 -1.37 16.43 -12.73
CA GLN A 181 -1.89 17.74 -12.34
C GLN A 181 -1.01 18.84 -12.93
#